data_AF-A0A3D3R1F9-F1
#
_entry.id   AF-A0A3D3R1F9-F1
#
_cell.length_a   1.000
_cell.length_b   1.000
_cell.length_c   1.000
_cell.angle_alpha   90.00
_cell.angle_beta   90.00
_cell.angle_gamma   90.00
#
_symmetry.space_group_name_H-M   'P 1'
#
loop_
_entity.id
_entity.type
_entity.pdbx_description
1 polymer ?
#
loop_
_entity_poly.entity_id
_entity_poly.type
_entity_poly.pdbx_seq_one_letter_code
_entity_poly.pdbx_strand_id
1 'polypeptide(L)'
;MEHDNEVLTVRFSPDGNLVATGCKYGEARVWHAGSGEPLIETLSHFDDVENVVFMKNSQMFFTTSLGGATLWRLPYVPKYTLLKEE
;
A
#
# COMPACT_ATOMS: atom_id res chain seq x y z
N MET A 1 4.02 8.44 7.20
CA MET A 1 3.33 8.39 5.89
C MET A 1 3.72 9.61 5.06
N GLU A 2 4.86 9.56 4.38
CA GLU A 2 5.37 10.67 3.56
C GLU A 2 5.72 10.17 2.15
N HIS A 3 5.53 11.05 1.17
CA HIS A 3 5.93 10.87 -0.22
C HIS A 3 6.70 12.11 -0.64
N ASP A 4 7.70 11.92 -1.49
CA ASP A 4 8.50 13.02 -2.05
C ASP A 4 7.75 13.77 -3.17
N ASN A 5 6.64 13.19 -3.65
CA ASN A 5 5.82 13.71 -4.74
C ASN A 5 4.34 13.85 -4.33
N GLU A 6 3.57 14.57 -5.16
CA GLU A 6 2.14 14.78 -4.97
C GLU A 6 1.39 13.45 -4.90
N VAL A 7 0.70 13.21 -3.78
CA VAL A 7 -0.14 12.02 -3.58
C VAL A 7 -1.44 12.19 -4.36
N LEU A 8 -1.67 11.30 -5.33
CA LEU A 8 -2.82 11.33 -6.23
C LEU A 8 -3.98 10.47 -5.71
N THR A 9 -3.67 9.42 -4.96
CA THR A 9 -4.66 8.44 -4.54
C THR A 9 -4.32 7.83 -3.19
N VAL A 10 -5.37 7.50 -2.43
CA VAL A 10 -5.28 6.83 -1.13
C VAL A 10 -6.47 5.88 -0.96
N ARG A 11 -6.22 4.67 -0.45
CA ARG A 11 -7.28 3.71 -0.14
C ARG A 11 -6.93 2.88 1.09
N PHE A 12 -7.92 2.66 1.96
CA PHE A 12 -7.83 1.65 3.02
C PHE A 12 -7.99 0.23 2.46
N SER A 13 -7.35 -0.74 3.12
CA SER A 13 -7.69 -2.14 2.95
C SER A 13 -9.10 -2.43 3.51
N PRO A 14 -9.81 -3.46 3.00
CA PRO A 14 -11.16 -3.80 3.45
C PRO A 14 -11.26 -4.14 4.95
N ASP A 15 -10.18 -4.64 5.54
CA ASP A 15 -10.07 -4.91 6.97
C ASP A 15 -9.60 -3.70 7.80
N GLY A 16 -9.34 -2.56 7.16
CA GLY A 16 -8.97 -1.29 7.79
C GLY A 16 -7.54 -1.23 8.36
N ASN A 17 -6.77 -2.32 8.28
CA ASN A 17 -5.46 -2.41 8.91
C ASN A 17 -4.34 -1.74 8.10
N LEU A 18 -4.57 -1.53 6.79
CA LEU A 18 -3.57 -0.99 5.88
C LEU A 18 -4.12 0.22 5.13
N VAL A 19 -3.21 1.11 4.76
CA VAL A 19 -3.45 2.20 3.81
C VAL A 19 -2.49 2.02 2.65
N ALA A 20 -2.98 2.07 1.42
CA ALA A 20 -2.13 2.20 0.25
C ALA A 20 -2.31 3.57 -0.38
N THR A 21 -1.20 4.13 -0.85
CA THR A 21 -1.10 5.46 -1.44
C THR A 21 -0.34 5.36 -2.74
N GLY A 22 -0.73 6.15 -3.74
CA GLY A 22 -0.01 6.31 -5.00
C GLY A 22 0.24 7.79 -5.27
N CYS A 23 1.38 8.12 -5.86
CA CYS A 23 1.77 9.50 -6.14
C CYS A 23 2.24 9.68 -7.59
N LYS A 24 2.56 10.94 -7.92
CA LYS A 24 3.22 11.30 -9.18
C LYS A 24 4.58 10.62 -9.31
N TYR A 25 4.98 10.38 -10.55
CA TYR A 25 6.22 9.68 -10.91
C TYR A 25 6.31 8.23 -10.41
N GLY A 26 5.15 7.62 -10.17
CA GLY A 26 5.03 6.18 -10.12
C GLY A 26 5.35 5.51 -8.79
N GLU A 27 5.51 6.26 -7.69
CA GLU A 27 5.66 5.61 -6.38
C GLU A 27 4.31 5.26 -5.77
N ALA A 28 4.15 4.00 -5.38
CA ALA A 28 3.12 3.54 -4.47
C ALA A 28 3.73 2.99 -3.18
N ARG A 29 3.06 3.23 -2.05
CA ARG A 29 3.50 2.79 -0.73
C ARG A 29 2.33 2.19 0.03
N VAL A 30 2.62 1.23 0.91
CA VAL A 30 1.65 0.62 1.81
C VAL A 30 2.09 0.86 3.25
N TRP A 31 1.14 1.22 4.09
CA TRP A 31 1.35 1.63 5.48
C TRP A 31 0.46 0.83 6.41
N HIS A 32 0.91 0.64 7.65
CA HIS A 32 0.03 0.26 8.74
C HIS A 32 -0.87 1.44 9.11
N ALA A 33 -2.19 1.22 9.10
CA ALA A 33 -3.16 2.27 9.36
C ALA A 33 -3.07 2.83 10.80
N GLY A 34 -2.77 1.98 11.78
CA GLY A 34 -2.73 2.36 13.19
C GLY A 34 -1.47 3.12 13.61
N SER A 35 -0.32 2.80 13.01
CA SER A 35 0.97 3.42 13.39
C SER A 35 1.48 4.44 12.37
N GLY A 36 1.07 4.35 11.11
CA GLY A 36 1.62 5.17 10.04
C GLY A 36 2.98 4.71 9.52
N GLU A 37 3.46 3.57 10.02
CA GLU A 37 4.72 2.95 9.60
C GLU A 37 4.59 2.29 8.23
N PRO A 38 5.62 2.37 7.36
CA PRO A 38 5.62 1.68 6.08
C PRO A 38 5.68 0.16 6.30
N LEU A 39 4.85 -0.57 5.54
CA LEU A 39 4.81 -2.04 5.60
C LEU A 39 5.83 -2.69 4.64
N ILE A 40 6.03 -2.09 3.46
CA ILE A 40 6.91 -2.60 2.40
C ILE A 40 7.70 -1.46 1.76
N GLU A 41 8.74 -1.83 1.02
CA GLU A 41 9.46 -0.92 0.14
C GLU A 41 8.55 -0.34 -0.96
N THR A 42 8.97 0.80 -1.51
CA THR A 42 8.25 1.52 -2.55
C THR A 42 7.99 0.65 -3.78
N LEU A 43 6.74 0.64 -4.21
CA LEU A 43 6.28 -0.04 -5.41
C LEU A 43 6.35 0.94 -6.59
N SER A 44 7.14 0.60 -7.60
CA SER A 44 7.43 1.52 -8.70
C SER A 44 6.60 1.24 -9.95
N HIS A 45 6.09 2.32 -10.55
CA HIS A 45 5.50 2.39 -11.88
C HIS A 45 6.33 3.34 -12.75
N PHE A 46 6.22 3.21 -14.07
CA PHE A 46 6.87 4.13 -15.02
C PHE A 46 6.13 5.46 -15.20
N ASP A 47 4.95 5.59 -14.60
CA ASP A 47 4.05 6.73 -14.75
C ASP A 47 3.23 6.89 -13.47
N ASP A 48 2.49 7.99 -13.35
CA ASP A 48 1.66 8.36 -12.21
C ASP A 48 0.75 7.22 -11.73
N VAL A 49 0.70 7.00 -10.42
CA VAL A 49 -0.19 6.00 -9.82
C VAL A 49 -1.56 6.65 -9.58
N GLU A 50 -2.44 6.51 -10.56
CA GLU A 50 -3.77 7.13 -10.58
C GLU A 50 -4.77 6.44 -9.65
N ASN A 51 -4.62 5.14 -9.42
CA ASN A 51 -5.54 4.39 -8.58
C ASN A 51 -4.87 3.24 -7.85
N VAL A 52 -5.44 2.91 -6.69
CA VAL A 52 -5.11 1.74 -5.91
C VAL A 52 -6.40 1.03 -5.52
N VAL A 53 -6.46 -0.30 -5.63
CA VAL A 53 -7.64 -1.12 -5.35
C VAL A 53 -7.28 -2.36 -4.56
N PHE A 54 -7.67 -2.45 -3.29
CA PHE A 54 -7.53 -3.67 -2.51
C PHE A 54 -8.56 -4.74 -2.88
N MET A 55 -8.11 -5.99 -2.91
CA MET A 55 -9.02 -7.14 -2.92
C MET A 55 -9.67 -7.35 -1.55
N LYS A 56 -10.88 -7.93 -1.53
CA LYS A 56 -11.66 -8.20 -0.30
C LYS A 56 -10.91 -8.98 0.78
N ASN A 57 -9.92 -9.78 0.40
CA ASN A 57 -9.13 -10.60 1.33
C ASN A 57 -8.00 -9.83 2.03
N SER A 58 -7.79 -8.54 1.73
CA SER A 58 -6.70 -7.68 2.24
C SER A 58 -5.28 -8.23 2.05
N GLN A 59 -5.08 -9.22 1.18
CA GLN A 59 -3.76 -9.82 0.91
C GLN A 59 -3.14 -9.35 -0.39
N MET A 60 -3.95 -8.76 -1.28
CA MET A 60 -3.52 -8.31 -2.59
C MET A 60 -4.22 -7.01 -2.96
N PHE A 61 -3.58 -6.24 -3.82
CA PHE A 61 -4.15 -5.02 -4.36
C PHE A 61 -3.60 -4.74 -5.76
N PHE A 62 -4.36 -3.96 -6.52
CA PHE A 62 -3.94 -3.44 -7.81
C PHE A 62 -3.52 -1.98 -7.67
N THR A 63 -2.52 -1.62 -8.44
CA THR A 63 -2.20 -0.23 -8.75
C THR A 63 -2.39 -0.04 -10.26
N THR A 64 -2.84 1.14 -10.68
CA THR A 64 -2.99 1.47 -12.10
C THR A 64 -2.22 2.74 -12.42
N SER A 65 -1.48 2.70 -13.53
CA SER A 65 -0.85 3.86 -14.16
C SER A 65 -1.20 3.88 -15.66
N LEU A 66 -0.78 4.92 -16.39
CA LEU A 66 -1.00 5.03 -17.83
C LEU A 66 -0.48 3.80 -18.60
N GLY A 67 0.65 3.23 -18.15
CA GLY A 67 1.29 2.06 -18.76
C GLY A 67 0.64 0.71 -18.44
N GLY A 68 -0.33 0.66 -17.51
CA GLY A 68 -1.07 -0.55 -17.19
C GLY A 68 -1.40 -0.72 -15.71
N ALA A 69 -1.86 -1.92 -15.36
CA ALA A 69 -2.19 -2.31 -14.00
C ALA A 69 -1.24 -3.38 -13.48
N THR A 70 -0.78 -3.23 -12.25
CA THR A 70 0.09 -4.20 -11.58
C THR A 70 -0.63 -4.80 -10.38
N LEU A 71 -0.55 -6.13 -10.25
CA LEU A 71 -1.07 -6.87 -9.10
C LEU A 71 0.06 -7.09 -8.09
N TRP A 72 -0.15 -6.61 -6.87
CA TRP A 72 0.79 -6.78 -5.76
C TRP A 72 0.22 -7.76 -4.74
N ARG A 73 1.11 -8.60 -4.21
CA ARG A 73 0.83 -9.48 -3.07
C ARG A 73 1.57 -8.92 -1.86
N LEU A 74 0.85 -8.74 -0.77
CA LEU A 74 1.44 -8.31 0.49
C LEU A 74 2.16 -9.47 1.18
N PRO A 75 3.27 -9.19 1.90
CA PRO A 75 3.85 -10.18 2.78
C PRO A 75 2.81 -10.59 3.83
N TYR A 76 2.81 -11.86 4.22
CA TYR A 76 1.94 -12.32 5.30
C TYR A 76 2.32 -11.60 6.59
N VAL A 77 1.44 -10.73 7.09
CA VAL A 77 1.57 -10.10 8.41
C VAL A 77 0.72 -10.93 9.39
N PRO A 78 1.32 -11.67 10.33
CA PRO A 78 0.56 -12.36 11.36
C PRO A 78 -0.27 -11.33 12.15
N LYS A 79 -1.56 -11.60 12.35
CA LYS A 79 -2.48 -10.68 13.08
C LYS A 79 -2.12 -10.51 14.56
N TYR A 80 -1.20 -11.30 15.09
CA TYR A 80 -0.75 -11.26 16.48
C TYR A 80 0.74 -11.64 16.53
N THR A 81 1.61 -10.68 16.80
CA THR A 81 2.91 -10.99 17.42
C THR A 81 2.64 -11.06 18.91
N LEU A 82 2.67 -12.27 19.48
CA LEU A 82 2.59 -12.48 20.92
C LEU A 82 3.63 -11.61 21.63
N LEU A 83 3.20 -11.00 22.74
CA LEU A 83 3.98 -10.17 23.64
C LEU A 83 5.34 -10.82 23.91
N LYS A 84 6.43 -10.04 23.81
CA LYS A 84 7.66 -10.42 24.51
C LYS A 84 7.34 -10.29 26.01
N GLU A 85 7.26 -11.43 26.69
CA GLU A 85 7.45 -11.48 28.13
C GLU A 85 8.86 -10.99 28.47
N GLU A 86 8.96 -10.41 29.66
CA GLU A 86 10.06 -9.59 30.22
C GLU A 86 11.45 -10.24 30.18
#